data_AF-A0A1H7D315-F1
#
_entry.id   AF-A0A1H7D315-F1
#
_cell.length_a   1.000
_cell.length_b   1.000
_cell.length_c   1.000
_cell.angle_alpha   90.00
_cell.angle_beta   90.00
_cell.angle_gamma   90.00
#
_symmetry.space_group_name_H-M   'P 1'
#
loop_
_entity.id
_entity.type
_entity.pdbx_description
1 polymer ?
#
loop_
_entity_poly.entity_id
_entity_poly.type
_entity_poly.pdbx_seq_one_letter_code
_entity_poly.pdbx_strand_id
1 'polypeptide(L)'
;MNSSAPQPTIGLTTISRTVASLAVGVVHTLERAVVGPDRMRTARGNAWEAICADRARADQRAELDRLIAELAAARSRARQPVS
;
A
#
# COMPACT_ATOMS: atom_id res chain seq x y z
N MET A 1 61.20 -27.28 10.80
CA MET A 1 59.76 -27.21 11.12
C MET A 1 59.25 -25.90 10.56
N ASN A 2 58.52 -25.93 9.45
CA ASN A 2 58.05 -24.73 8.76
C ASN A 2 56.70 -24.34 9.35
N SER A 3 56.66 -23.25 10.12
CA SER A 3 55.41 -22.68 10.61
C SER A 3 54.71 -21.95 9.48
N SER A 4 53.73 -22.61 8.86
CA SER A 4 52.79 -21.99 7.92
C SER A 4 51.90 -21.01 8.70
N ALA A 5 52.20 -19.71 8.62
CA ALA A 5 51.32 -18.68 9.15
C ALA A 5 49.96 -18.71 8.39
N PRO A 6 48.81 -18.51 9.06
CA PRO A 6 47.53 -18.43 8.39
C PRO A 6 47.50 -17.18 7.49
N GLN A 7 47.27 -17.38 6.19
CA GLN A 7 47.08 -16.30 5.23
C GLN A 7 45.83 -15.48 5.61
N PRO A 8 45.91 -14.14 5.67
CA PRO A 8 44.80 -13.29 6.06
C PRO A 8 43.79 -13.21 4.90
N THR A 9 42.79 -14.09 4.90
CA THR A 9 41.61 -14.03 4.01
C THR A 9 40.67 -12.86 4.33
N ILE A 10 41.16 -11.86 5.07
CA ILE A 10 40.40 -10.72 5.61
C ILE A 10 40.25 -9.58 4.58
N GLY A 11 40.95 -9.63 3.45
CA GLY A 11 41.07 -8.46 2.56
C GLY A 11 39.97 -8.22 1.52
N LEU A 12 39.20 -9.23 1.10
CA LEU A 12 38.30 -9.07 -0.07
C LEU A 12 36.84 -9.32 0.26
N THR A 13 36.48 -10.43 0.90
CA THR A 13 35.06 -10.76 1.16
C THR A 13 34.40 -9.82 2.17
N THR A 14 35.13 -9.39 3.19
CA THR A 14 34.65 -8.41 4.19
C THR A 14 34.49 -7.04 3.55
N ILE A 15 35.46 -6.60 2.74
CA ILE A 15 35.37 -5.34 2.00
C ILE A 15 34.20 -5.39 1.00
N SER A 16 34.03 -6.49 0.26
CA SER A 16 32.90 -6.70 -0.64
C SER A 16 31.55 -6.64 0.08
N ARG A 17 31.43 -7.20 1.30
CA ARG A 17 30.19 -7.13 2.08
C ARG A 17 29.88 -5.71 2.52
N THR A 18 30.88 -4.96 2.98
CA THR A 18 30.70 -3.56 3.39
C THR A 18 30.29 -2.70 2.19
N VAL A 19 30.96 -2.86 1.05
CA VAL A 19 30.63 -2.15 -0.19
C VAL A 19 29.24 -2.52 -0.68
N ALA A 20 28.87 -3.81 -0.65
CA ALA A 20 27.53 -4.25 -1.00
C ALA A 20 26.45 -3.66 -0.07
N SER A 21 26.70 -3.63 1.25
CA SER A 21 25.77 -3.03 2.21
C SER A 21 25.59 -1.52 2.00
N LEU A 22 26.66 -0.80 1.63
CA LEU A 22 26.59 0.62 1.30
C LEU A 22 25.85 0.85 -0.01
N ALA A 23 26.11 0.01 -1.03
CA ALA A 23 25.44 0.08 -2.32
C ALA A 23 23.92 -0.11 -2.19
N VAL A 24 23.47 -1.02 -1.31
CA VAL A 24 22.03 -1.21 -1.03
C VAL A 24 21.36 0.09 -0.56
N GLY A 25 22.00 0.85 0.33
CA GLY A 25 21.46 2.14 0.80
C GLY A 25 21.35 3.19 -0.31
N VAL A 26 22.34 3.23 -1.21
CA VAL A 26 22.35 4.14 -2.36
C VAL A 26 21.27 3.76 -3.37
N VAL A 27 21.15 2.49 -3.72
CA VAL A 27 20.10 1.98 -4.63
C VAL A 27 18.73 2.28 -4.07
N HIS A 28 18.49 2.00 -2.78
CA HIS A 28 17.22 2.28 -2.14
C HIS A 28 16.86 3.76 -2.17
N THR A 29 17.84 4.63 -1.94
CA THR A 29 17.62 6.09 -1.97
C THR A 29 17.33 6.59 -3.39
N LEU A 30 18.03 6.04 -4.40
CA LEU A 30 17.80 6.36 -5.81
C LEU A 30 16.43 5.88 -6.28
N GLU A 31 16.02 4.66 -5.92
CA GLU A 31 14.67 4.16 -6.20
C GLU A 31 13.60 5.09 -5.62
N ARG A 32 13.78 5.55 -4.37
CA ARG A 32 12.88 6.55 -3.75
C ARG A 32 12.86 7.89 -4.50
N ALA A 33 14.02 8.38 -4.91
CA ALA A 33 14.14 9.67 -5.59
C ALA A 33 13.54 9.62 -7.01
N VAL A 34 13.72 8.51 -7.73
CA VAL A 34 13.23 8.34 -9.12
C VAL A 34 11.74 8.02 -9.18
N VAL A 35 11.26 7.11 -8.33
CA VAL A 35 9.84 6.74 -8.27
C VAL A 35 9.02 7.88 -7.65
N GLY A 36 9.60 8.63 -6.72
CA GLY A 36 8.93 9.67 -5.96
C GLY A 36 8.11 9.07 -4.80
N PRO A 37 7.97 9.82 -3.69
CA PRO A 37 7.33 9.31 -2.47
C PRO A 37 5.86 8.93 -2.68
N ASP A 38 5.16 9.61 -3.58
CA ASP A 38 3.74 9.40 -3.84
C ASP A 38 3.46 8.20 -4.75
N ARG A 39 4.47 7.68 -5.48
CA ARG A 39 4.32 6.50 -6.34
C ARG A 39 4.86 5.22 -5.71
N MET A 40 5.43 5.29 -4.51
CA MET A 40 5.81 4.10 -3.74
C MET A 40 4.58 3.47 -3.10
N ARG A 41 4.17 2.30 -3.60
CA ARG A 41 3.13 1.46 -2.98
C ARG A 41 3.61 0.89 -1.65
N THR A 42 3.46 1.67 -0.59
CA THR A 42 3.67 1.20 0.79
C THR A 42 2.45 0.42 1.27
N ALA A 43 2.65 -0.52 2.20
CA ALA A 43 1.53 -1.22 2.83
C ALA A 43 0.51 -0.24 3.44
N ARG A 44 0.99 0.85 4.05
CA ARG A 44 0.15 1.94 4.58
C ARG A 44 -0.64 2.66 3.48
N GLY A 45 -0.01 2.96 2.34
CA GLY A 45 -0.65 3.62 1.20
C GLY A 45 -1.76 2.75 0.61
N ASN A 46 -1.48 1.47 0.38
CA ASN A 46 -2.46 0.52 -0.14
C ASN A 46 -3.66 0.36 0.81
N ALA A 47 -3.41 0.29 2.12
CA ALA A 47 -4.47 0.22 3.12
C ALA A 47 -5.35 1.48 3.11
N TRP A 48 -4.75 2.65 2.94
CA TRP A 48 -5.51 3.90 2.85
C TRP A 48 -6.36 3.98 1.58
N GLU A 49 -5.82 3.57 0.43
CA GLU A 49 -6.60 3.48 -0.82
C GLU A 49 -7.80 2.53 -0.69
N ALA A 50 -7.61 1.37 -0.05
CA ALA A 50 -8.69 0.43 0.21
C ALA A 50 -9.80 1.04 1.09
N ILE A 51 -9.42 1.76 2.16
CA ILE A 51 -10.38 2.45 3.02
C ILE A 51 -11.15 3.52 2.24
N CYS A 52 -10.48 4.31 1.41
CA CYS A 52 -11.14 5.30 0.57
C CYS A 52 -12.14 4.66 -0.39
N ALA A 53 -11.76 3.54 -1.02
CA ALA A 53 -12.67 2.78 -1.89
C ALA A 53 -13.87 2.22 -1.12
N ASP A 54 -13.67 1.73 0.11
CA ASP A 54 -14.76 1.22 0.94
C ASP A 54 -15.72 2.32 1.39
N ARG A 55 -15.19 3.50 1.74
CA ARG A 55 -16.04 4.68 2.04
C ARG A 55 -16.88 5.07 0.82
N ALA A 56 -16.27 5.15 -0.36
CA ALA A 56 -17.00 5.47 -1.59
C ALA A 56 -18.10 4.44 -1.90
N ARG A 57 -17.86 3.14 -1.68
CA ARG A 57 -18.89 2.09 -1.80
C ARG A 57 -19.99 2.25 -0.76
N ALA A 58 -19.67 2.63 0.47
CA ALA A 58 -20.65 2.85 1.52
C ALA A 58 -21.55 4.04 1.18
N ASP A 59 -20.99 5.13 0.67
CA ASP A 59 -21.74 6.32 0.23
C ASP A 59 -22.70 5.96 -0.92
N GLN A 60 -22.24 5.19 -1.90
CA GLN A 60 -23.08 4.70 -2.99
C GLN A 60 -24.24 3.81 -2.50
N ARG A 61 -23.98 2.94 -1.52
CA ARG A 61 -25.02 2.09 -0.92
C ARG A 61 -26.05 2.93 -0.16
N ALA A 62 -25.60 3.92 0.62
CA ALA A 62 -26.49 4.82 1.34
C ALA A 62 -27.42 5.59 0.40
N GLU A 63 -26.91 6.05 -0.74
CA GLU A 63 -27.72 6.71 -1.76
C GLU A 63 -28.75 5.76 -2.40
N LEU A 64 -28.34 4.53 -2.72
CA LEU A 64 -29.26 3.53 -3.24
C LEU A 64 -30.37 3.19 -2.22
N ASP A 65 -30.01 3.00 -0.95
CA ASP A 65 -30.96 2.72 0.12
C ASP A 65 -31.97 3.87 0.28
N ARG A 66 -31.50 5.12 0.15
CA ARG A 66 -32.36 6.30 0.14
C ARG A 66 -33.36 6.25 -1.02
N LEU A 67 -32.91 6.02 -2.24
CA LEU A 67 -33.77 5.96 -3.43
C LEU A 67 -34.81 4.82 -3.32
N ILE A 68 -34.39 3.66 -2.79
CA ILE A 68 -35.29 2.54 -2.53
C ILE A 68 -36.36 2.91 -1.50
N ALA A 69 -35.98 3.60 -0.42
CA ALA A 69 -36.92 4.06 0.59
C ALA A 69 -37.94 5.06 0.02
N GLU A 70 -37.48 6.01 -0.81
CA GLU A 70 -38.35 6.97 -1.50
C GLU A 70 -39.35 6.26 -2.44
N LEU A 71 -38.87 5.28 -3.23
CA LEU A 71 -39.71 4.48 -4.11
C LEU A 71 -40.75 3.65 -3.33
N ALA A 72 -40.33 3.00 -2.24
CA ALA A 72 -41.21 2.23 -1.38
C ALA A 72 -42.30 3.12 -0.76
N ALA A 73 -41.95 4.32 -0.30
CA ALA A 73 -42.88 5.30 0.25
C ALA A 73 -43.84 5.88 -0.80
N ALA A 74 -43.41 6.01 -2.06
CA ALA A 74 -44.29 6.40 -3.16
C ALA A 74 -45.30 5.29 -3.46
N ARG A 75 -44.83 4.03 -3.50
CA ARG A 75 -45.68 2.85 -3.73
C ARG A 75 -46.71 2.65 -2.62
N SER A 76 -46.35 2.88 -1.35
CA SER A 76 -47.29 2.76 -0.23
C SER A 76 -48.39 3.82 -0.32
N ARG A 77 -48.05 5.09 -0.64
CA ARG A 77 -49.01 6.17 -0.86
C ARG A 77 -49.98 5.87 -2.01
N ALA A 78 -49.49 5.35 -3.13
CA ALA A 78 -50.34 4.97 -4.26
C ALA A 78 -51.33 3.85 -3.94
N ARG A 79 -51.08 3.07 -2.87
CA ARG A 79 -51.91 1.94 -2.45
C ARG A 79 -52.91 2.28 -1.34
N GLN A 80 -52.84 3.49 -0.76
CA GLN A 80 -53.84 3.95 0.19
C GLN A 80 -55.11 4.37 -0.58
N PRO A 81 -56.27 3.76 -0.33
CA PRO A 81 -57.53 4.20 -0.92
C PRO A 81 -57.92 5.56 -0.35
N VAL A 82 -58.30 6.49 -1.23
CA VAL A 82 -58.83 7.80 -0.86
C VAL A 82 -60.17 7.55 -0.15
N SER A 83 -60.25 7.89 1.14
CA SER A 83 -61.50 7.85 1.92
C SER A 83 -62.26 9.15 1.75
#